data_AF-A0A0Q7VWE3-F1
#
_entry.id   AF-A0A0Q7VWE3-F1
#
_cell.length_a   1.000
_cell.length_b   1.000
_cell.length_c   1.000
_cell.angle_alpha   90.00
_cell.angle_beta   90.00
_cell.angle_gamma   90.00
#
_symmetry.space_group_name_H-M   'P 1'
#
loop_
_entity.id
_entity.type
_entity.pdbx_description
1 polymer ?
#
loop_
_entity_poly.entity_id
_entity_poly.type
_entity_poly.pdbx_seq_one_letter_code
_entity_poly.pdbx_strand_id
1 'polypeptide(L)'
;MISFGALALGLIIVVSVTAMLLRRQLREKYAVLWLAIGLAALLLGIFPAALQWLTIVLGFQLPANLIFTLAIALLLAVSLHLSWELTRSEERLRRLAEEAAIARLAQDRLEADVAELRALVVDRPQSRDDE
;
A
#
# COMPACT_ATOMS: atom_id res chain seq x y z
N MET A 1 -18.98 -36.57 16.15
CA MET A 1 -17.74 -35.97 16.69
C MET A 1 -17.09 -34.95 15.73
N ILE A 2 -17.63 -34.71 14.53
CA ILE A 2 -17.06 -33.81 13.51
C ILE A 2 -17.41 -32.32 13.79
N SER A 3 -18.40 -32.05 14.65
CA SER A 3 -18.98 -30.71 14.85
C SER A 3 -18.12 -29.74 15.66
N PHE A 4 -17.33 -30.21 16.63
CA PHE A 4 -16.51 -29.33 17.48
C PHE A 4 -15.31 -28.74 16.73
N GLY A 5 -14.67 -29.53 15.85
CA GLY A 5 -13.55 -29.07 15.03
C GLY A 5 -13.98 -28.02 14.00
N ALA A 6 -15.13 -28.23 13.34
CA ALA A 6 -15.69 -27.26 12.39
C ALA A 6 -16.11 -25.95 13.09
N LEU A 7 -16.69 -26.04 14.29
CA LEU A 7 -17.10 -24.87 15.08
C LEU A 7 -15.88 -24.07 15.57
N ALA A 8 -14.85 -24.75 16.09
CA ALA A 8 -13.63 -24.11 16.54
C ALA A 8 -12.86 -23.44 15.39
N LEU A 9 -12.76 -24.11 14.24
CA LEU A 9 -12.12 -23.55 13.05
C LEU A 9 -12.90 -22.35 12.52
N GLY A 10 -14.23 -22.43 12.49
CA GLY A 10 -15.11 -21.30 12.13
C GLY A 10 -14.94 -20.11 13.07
N LEU A 11 -14.89 -20.36 14.39
CA LEU A 11 -14.66 -19.31 15.39
C LEU A 11 -13.27 -18.67 15.24
N ILE A 12 -12.23 -19.46 15.00
CA ILE A 12 -10.87 -18.96 14.76
C ILE A 12 -10.82 -18.09 13.51
N ILE A 13 -11.48 -18.50 12.42
CA ILE A 13 -11.55 -17.71 11.18
C ILE A 13 -12.29 -16.38 11.43
N VAL A 14 -13.47 -16.43 12.06
CA VAL A 14 -14.27 -15.23 12.37
C VAL A 14 -13.49 -14.28 13.28
N VAL A 15 -12.86 -14.80 14.33
CA VAL A 15 -12.04 -14.00 15.26
C VAL A 15 -10.80 -13.44 14.57
N SER A 16 -10.13 -14.21 13.70
CA SER A 16 -8.95 -13.75 12.96
C SER A 16 -9.29 -12.63 11.97
N VAL A 17 -10.39 -12.79 11.21
CA VAL A 17 -10.91 -11.77 10.29
C VAL A 17 -11.33 -10.52 11.07
N THR A 18 -12.01 -10.69 12.21
CA THR A 18 -12.46 -9.56 13.05
C THR A 18 -11.29 -8.86 13.75
N ALA A 19 -10.27 -9.60 14.20
CA ALA A 19 -9.08 -9.06 14.84
C ALA A 19 -8.17 -8.32 13.84
N MET A 20 -8.11 -8.77 12.58
CA MET A 20 -7.49 -7.99 11.49
C MET A 20 -8.25 -6.69 11.25
N LEU A 21 -9.59 -6.72 11.28
CA LEU A 21 -10.46 -5.55 11.11
C LEU A 21 -10.30 -4.51 12.24
N LEU A 22 -9.99 -4.95 13.46
CA LEU A 22 -9.87 -4.09 14.65
C LEU A 22 -8.49 -3.47 14.86
N ARG A 23 -7.43 -3.97 14.20
CA ARG A 23 -6.06 -3.43 14.32
C ARG A 23 -5.86 -2.13 13.52
N ARG A 24 -6.75 -1.15 13.73
CA ARG A 24 -6.78 0.25 13.23
C ARG A 24 -5.40 0.96 13.14
N GLN A 25 -4.53 0.58 12.21
CA GLN A 25 -3.19 1.18 12.10
C GLN A 25 -2.80 1.74 10.73
N LEU A 26 -3.67 1.72 9.71
CA LEU A 26 -3.28 2.24 8.38
C LEU A 26 -4.36 3.09 7.69
N ARG A 27 -3.85 4.20 7.12
CA ARG A 27 -4.43 5.26 6.28
C ARG A 27 -5.87 5.01 5.81
N GLU A 28 -6.72 6.03 5.98
CA GLU A 28 -8.14 6.18 5.62
C GLU A 28 -8.61 5.41 4.35
N LYS A 29 -7.73 5.27 3.36
CA LYS A 29 -7.95 4.57 2.09
C LYS A 29 -8.12 3.05 2.23
N TYR A 30 -7.35 2.41 3.11
CA TYR A 30 -7.39 0.96 3.31
C TYR A 30 -8.58 0.52 4.15
N ALA A 31 -9.05 1.40 5.04
CA ALA A 31 -10.21 1.15 5.88
C ALA A 31 -11.47 0.88 5.02
N VAL A 32 -11.68 1.64 3.94
CA VAL A 32 -12.84 1.47 3.04
C VAL A 32 -12.86 0.09 2.38
N LEU A 33 -11.72 -0.36 1.86
CA LEU A 33 -11.60 -1.68 1.23
C LEU A 33 -11.88 -2.81 2.23
N TRP A 34 -11.28 -2.73 3.43
CA TRP A 34 -11.53 -3.70 4.49
C TRP A 34 -12.96 -3.66 5.03
N LEU A 35 -13.58 -2.48 5.08
CA LEU A 35 -14.99 -2.31 5.47
C LEU A 35 -15.93 -2.96 4.44
N ALA A 36 -15.66 -2.78 3.14
CA ALA A 36 -16.41 -3.43 2.06
C ALA A 36 -16.27 -4.96 2.11
N ILE A 37 -15.06 -5.47 2.37
CA ILE A 37 -14.81 -6.91 2.56
C ILE A 37 -15.55 -7.45 3.78
N GLY A 38 -15.46 -6.75 4.92
CA GLY A 38 -16.15 -7.13 6.14
C GLY A 38 -17.67 -7.11 5.97
N LEU A 39 -18.21 -6.12 5.26
CA LEU A 39 -19.64 -6.03 4.94
C LEU A 39 -20.08 -7.17 4.01
N ALA A 40 -19.31 -7.48 2.96
CA ALA A 40 -19.60 -8.59 2.07
C ALA A 40 -19.59 -9.93 2.83
N ALA A 41 -18.60 -10.15 3.70
CA ALA A 41 -18.53 -11.33 4.56
C ALA A 41 -19.72 -11.41 5.54
N LEU A 42 -20.12 -10.28 6.14
CA LEU A 42 -21.26 -10.21 7.05
C LEU A 42 -22.58 -10.53 6.32
N LEU A 43 -22.79 -9.96 5.14
CA LEU A 43 -23.98 -10.24 4.31
C LEU A 43 -24.06 -11.72 3.94
N LEU A 44 -22.94 -12.34 3.55
CA LEU A 44 -22.88 -13.77 3.25
C LEU A 44 -23.11 -14.64 4.50
N GLY A 45 -22.66 -14.19 5.68
CA GLY A 45 -22.88 -14.88 6.96
C GLY A 45 -24.33 -14.82 7.46
N ILE A 46 -25.02 -13.70 7.25
CA ILE A 46 -26.42 -13.51 7.67
C ILE A 46 -27.39 -14.27 6.74
N PHE A 47 -27.09 -14.39 5.45
CA PHE A 47 -27.97 -14.99 4.45
C PHE A 47 -27.38 -16.25 3.80
N PRO A 48 -27.32 -17.40 4.51
CA PRO A 48 -26.83 -18.66 3.94
C PRO A 48 -27.69 -19.15 2.77
N ALA A 49 -28.97 -18.79 2.72
CA ALA A 49 -29.86 -19.07 1.59
C ALA A 49 -29.43 -18.36 0.29
N ALA A 50 -28.88 -17.13 0.39
CA ALA A 50 -28.36 -16.41 -0.76
C ALA A 50 -27.10 -17.10 -1.32
N LEU A 51 -26.24 -17.61 -0.43
CA LEU A 51 -25.07 -18.39 -0.83
C LEU A 51 -25.46 -19.68 -1.56
N GLN A 52 -26.46 -20.41 -1.05
CA GLN A 52 -27.00 -21.61 -1.70
C GLN A 52 -27.58 -21.31 -3.09
N TRP A 53 -28.38 -20.25 -3.20
CA TRP A 53 -28.93 -19.81 -4.49
C TRP A 53 -27.81 -19.47 -5.48
N LEU A 54 -26.80 -18.73 -5.03
CA LEU A 54 -25.68 -18.31 -5.86
C LEU A 54 -24.81 -19.50 -6.31
N THR A 55 -24.62 -20.52 -5.47
CA THR A 55 -23.96 -21.76 -5.90
C THR A 55 -24.68 -22.47 -7.04
N ILE A 56 -26.02 -22.54 -6.98
CA ILE A 56 -26.82 -23.21 -8.01
C ILE A 56 -26.74 -22.41 -9.32
N VAL A 57 -26.89 -21.09 -9.24
CA VAL A 57 -26.85 -20.21 -10.43
C VAL A 57 -25.47 -20.22 -11.10
N LEU A 58 -24.39 -20.19 -10.32
CA LEU A 58 -23.02 -20.21 -10.83
C LEU A 58 -22.51 -21.62 -11.17
N GLY A 59 -23.29 -22.68 -10.92
CA GLY A 59 -22.93 -24.06 -11.25
C GLY A 59 -21.92 -24.73 -10.32
N PHE A 60 -21.74 -24.21 -9.10
CA PHE A 60 -20.88 -24.82 -8.08
C PHE A 60 -21.63 -25.92 -7.31
N GLN A 61 -21.02 -27.09 -7.16
CA GLN A 61 -21.62 -28.23 -6.47
C GLN A 61 -21.74 -28.03 -4.95
N LEU A 62 -20.75 -27.38 -4.33
CA LEU A 62 -20.72 -27.14 -2.88
C LEU A 62 -20.60 -25.63 -2.57
N PRO A 63 -21.37 -25.10 -1.60
CA PRO A 63 -21.24 -23.73 -1.08
C PRO A 63 -19.82 -23.36 -0.65
N ALA A 64 -19.08 -24.33 -0.13
CA ALA A 64 -17.69 -24.16 0.26
C ALA A 64 -16.79 -23.75 -0.94
N ASN A 65 -17.00 -24.35 -2.12
CA ASN A 65 -16.19 -24.05 -3.31
C ASN A 65 -16.40 -22.60 -3.75
N LEU A 66 -17.64 -22.10 -3.70
CA LEU A 66 -17.94 -20.72 -4.02
C LEU A 66 -17.23 -19.74 -3.07
N ILE A 67 -17.26 -19.99 -1.76
CA ILE A 67 -16.54 -19.16 -0.78
C ILE A 67 -15.04 -19.21 -1.06
N PHE A 68 -14.47 -20.37 -1.34
CA PHE A 68 -13.04 -20.50 -1.68
C PHE A 68 -12.67 -19.73 -2.94
N THR A 69 -13.44 -19.87 -4.02
CA THR A 69 -13.21 -19.12 -5.26
C THR A 69 -13.33 -17.61 -5.02
N LEU A 70 -14.34 -17.17 -4.27
CA LEU A 70 -14.52 -15.76 -3.93
C LEU A 70 -13.37 -15.24 -3.07
N ALA A 71 -12.91 -16.02 -2.10
CA ALA A 71 -11.78 -15.69 -1.25
C ALA A 71 -10.48 -15.57 -2.07
N ILE A 72 -10.21 -16.50 -2.99
CA ILE A 72 -9.05 -16.44 -3.89
C ILE A 72 -9.13 -15.23 -4.81
N ALA A 73 -10.30 -14.98 -5.42
CA ALA A 73 -10.52 -13.81 -6.27
C ALA A 73 -10.33 -12.50 -5.49
N LEU A 74 -10.83 -12.45 -4.26
CA LEU A 74 -10.64 -11.32 -3.37
C LEU A 74 -9.16 -11.14 -3.02
N LEU A 75 -8.45 -12.22 -2.66
CA LEU A 75 -7.02 -12.18 -2.35
C LEU A 75 -6.22 -11.66 -3.55
N LEU A 76 -6.57 -12.10 -4.76
CA LEU A 76 -5.96 -11.65 -6.00
C LEU A 76 -6.25 -10.16 -6.25
N ALA A 77 -7.49 -9.72 -6.05
CA ALA A 77 -7.83 -8.31 -6.19
C ALA A 77 -7.05 -7.43 -5.19
N VAL A 78 -6.94 -7.86 -3.94
CA VAL A 78 -6.16 -7.18 -2.90
C VAL A 78 -4.67 -7.15 -3.27
N SER A 79 -4.11 -8.27 -3.74
CA SER A 79 -2.69 -8.32 -4.11
C SER A 79 -2.38 -7.45 -5.33
N LEU A 80 -3.28 -7.38 -6.31
CA LEU A 80 -3.16 -6.47 -7.45
C LEU A 80 -3.27 -5.01 -7.01
N HIS A 81 -4.23 -4.68 -6.15
CA HIS A 81 -4.38 -3.34 -5.60
C HIS A 81 -3.12 -2.91 -4.84
N LEU A 82 -2.58 -3.81 -4.01
CA LEU A 82 -1.36 -3.54 -3.25
C LEU A 82 -0.14 -3.40 -4.15
N SER A 83 -0.02 -4.24 -5.17
CA SER A 83 1.04 -4.14 -6.19
C SER A 83 0.97 -2.80 -6.91
N TRP A 84 -0.22 -2.35 -7.31
CA TRP A 84 -0.39 -1.08 -8.00
C TRP A 84 -0.01 0.12 -7.12
N GLU A 85 -0.43 0.13 -5.85
CA GLU A 85 -0.06 1.20 -4.92
C GLU A 85 1.45 1.18 -4.61
N LEU A 86 2.06 -0.01 -4.56
CA LEU A 86 3.50 -0.17 -4.38
C LEU A 86 4.27 0.42 -5.58
N THR A 87 3.91 0.05 -6.80
CA THR A 87 4.53 0.60 -8.02
C THR A 87 4.41 2.13 -8.06
N ARG A 88 3.25 2.69 -7.73
CA ARG A 88 3.05 4.14 -7.69
C ARG A 88 3.88 4.83 -6.61
N SER A 89 4.16 4.14 -5.51
CA SER A 89 4.98 4.67 -4.42
C SER A 89 6.47 4.62 -4.79
N GLU A 90 6.91 3.55 -5.43
CA GLU A 90 8.27 3.39 -5.95
C GLU A 90 8.62 4.45 -7.00
N GLU A 91 7.70 4.73 -7.93
CA GLU A 91 7.84 5.80 -8.93
C GLU A 91 8.05 7.18 -8.27
N ARG A 92 7.27 7.48 -7.21
CA ARG A 92 7.41 8.73 -6.46
C ARG A 92 8.74 8.81 -5.72
N LEU A 93 9.19 7.71 -5.13
CA LEU A 93 10.48 7.64 -4.45
C LEU A 93 11.63 7.86 -5.43
N ARG A 94 11.55 7.26 -6.63
CA ARG A 94 12.53 7.46 -7.69
C ARG A 94 12.62 8.93 -8.11
N ARG A 95 11.48 9.59 -8.35
CA ARG A 95 11.45 11.02 -8.71
C ARG A 95 12.05 11.90 -7.61
N LEU A 96 11.72 11.63 -6.35
CA LEU A 96 12.30 12.36 -5.21
C LEU A 96 13.82 12.16 -5.11
N ALA A 97 14.32 10.96 -5.42
CA ALA A 97 15.75 10.70 -5.45
C ALA A 97 16.45 11.45 -6.59
N GLU A 98 15.82 11.50 -7.78
CA GLU A 98 16.31 12.26 -8.93
C GLU A 98 16.33 13.77 -8.64
N GLU A 99 15.25 14.32 -8.08
CA GLU A 99 15.17 15.73 -7.64
C GLU A 99 16.24 16.05 -6.58
N ALA A 100 16.44 15.16 -5.60
CA ALA A 100 17.48 15.34 -4.58
C ALA A 100 18.89 15.32 -5.17
N ALA A 101 19.16 14.47 -6.16
CA ALA A 101 20.46 14.41 -6.84
C ALA A 101 20.74 15.69 -7.63
N ILE A 102 19.75 16.21 -8.37
CA ILE A 102 19.86 17.47 -9.12
C ILE A 102 20.08 18.65 -8.17
N ALA A 103 19.33 18.70 -7.07
CA ALA A 103 19.46 19.75 -6.07
C ALA A 103 20.87 19.77 -5.45
N ARG A 104 21.44 18.59 -5.12
CA ARG A 104 22.81 18.47 -4.62
C ARG A 104 23.84 18.96 -5.64
N LEU A 105 23.71 18.55 -6.90
CA LEU A 105 24.62 19.00 -7.97
C LEU A 105 24.59 20.53 -8.15
N ALA A 106 23.40 21.13 -8.07
CA ALA A 106 23.26 22.58 -8.14
C ALA A 106 23.98 23.27 -6.96
N GLN A 107 23.84 22.71 -5.75
CA GLN A 107 24.53 23.23 -4.56
C GLN A 107 26.06 23.13 -4.71
N ASP A 108 26.58 21.99 -5.14
CA ASP A 108 28.03 21.79 -5.33
C ASP A 108 28.61 22.78 -6.35
N ARG A 109 27.87 23.08 -7.44
CA ARG A 109 28.27 24.09 -8.44
C ARG A 109 28.27 25.50 -7.85
N LEU A 110 27.22 25.87 -7.13
CA LEU A 110 27.14 27.16 -6.45
C LEU A 110 28.29 27.34 -5.45
N GLU A 111 28.64 26.30 -4.70
CA GLU A 111 29.80 26.33 -3.78
C GLU A 111 31.12 26.52 -4.53
N ALA A 112 31.30 25.87 -5.68
CA ALA A 112 32.48 26.05 -6.52
C ALA A 112 32.57 27.47 -7.11
N ASP A 113 31.49 28.01 -7.66
CA ASP A 113 31.44 29.37 -8.21
C ASP A 113 31.75 30.42 -7.13
N VAL A 114 31.21 30.23 -5.92
CA VAL A 114 31.50 31.10 -4.77
C VAL A 114 32.97 31.01 -4.35
N ALA A 115 33.57 29.81 -4.38
CA ALA A 115 34.99 29.62 -4.07
C ALA A 115 35.89 30.32 -5.09
N GLU A 116 35.57 30.22 -6.39
CA GLU A 116 36.29 30.91 -7.47
C GLU A 116 36.18 32.43 -7.33
N LEU A 117 34.97 32.96 -7.13
CA LEU A 117 34.76 34.40 -6.92
C LEU A 117 35.50 34.91 -5.69
N ARG A 118 35.53 34.14 -4.58
CA ARG A 118 36.32 34.50 -3.41
C ARG A 118 37.82 34.53 -3.70
N ALA A 119 38.33 33.57 -4.49
CA ALA A 119 39.73 33.57 -4.89
C ALA A 119 40.08 34.83 -5.71
N LEU A 120 39.24 35.22 -6.66
CA LEU A 120 39.43 36.45 -7.46
C LEU A 120 39.38 37.74 -6.63
N VAL A 121 38.55 37.78 -5.58
CA VAL A 121 38.45 38.93 -4.67
C VAL A 121 39.67 39.00 -3.73
N VAL A 122 40.14 37.85 -3.23
CA VAL A 122 41.28 37.78 -2.30
C VAL A 122 42.61 38.01 -3.02
N ASP A 123 42.75 37.52 -4.25
CA ASP A 123 43.96 37.66 -5.07
C ASP A 123 44.01 38.98 -5.85
N ARG A 124 43.07 39.92 -5.66
CA ARG A 124 43.23 41.26 -6.21
C ARG A 124 44.50 41.88 -5.60
N PRO A 125 45.57 42.11 -6.39
CA PRO A 125 46.69 42.88 -5.89
C PRO A 125 46.19 44.29 -5.55
N GLN A 126 46.56 44.80 -4.38
CA GLN A 126 46.30 46.19 -3.93
C GLN A 126 46.99 47.26 -4.82
N SER A 127 47.33 46.93 -6.06
CA SER A 127 48.25 47.68 -6.93
C SER A 127 47.61 48.86 -7.66
N ARG A 128 46.82 49.70 -6.99
CA ARG A 128 46.32 50.93 -7.64
C ARG A 128 46.18 52.18 -6.77
N ASP A 129 46.57 52.15 -5.50
CA ASP A 129 46.38 53.32 -4.60
C ASP A 129 47.70 53.95 -4.08
N ASP A 130 48.88 53.54 -4.55
CA ASP A 130 50.17 54.13 -4.12
C ASP A 130 50.88 54.99 -5.21
N GLU A 131 50.15 55.52 -6.20
CA GLU A 131 50.67 56.53 -7.17
C GLU A 131 50.52 57.97 -6.67
#